data_AF-C3ZIS6-F1
#
_entry.id   AF-C3ZIS6-F1
#
_cell.length_a   1.000
_cell.length_b   1.000
_cell.length_c   1.000
_cell.angle_alpha   90.00
_cell.angle_beta   90.00
_cell.angle_gamma   90.00
#
_symmetry.space_group_name_H-M   'P 1'
#
loop_
_entity.id
_entity.type
_entity.pdbx_description
1 polymer ?
#
loop_
_entity_poly.entity_id
_entity_poly.type
_entity_poly.pdbx_seq_one_letter_code
_entity_poly.pdbx_strand_id
1 'polypeptide(L)'
;MASVFDSASITSDFTVDSLFTAKAAMSEILIFYGNYGTSTDPYPLDLAYLLMIFLSYFGSLFLVLRAIAATSGHGLLHDSHCAFSRLLMTSWEYSLTSPEAVDNLHQTIAGSFRDLLTDTKNKEQTVNRTRKDKLKICIRRFFAWLLTLVLIGGGSAMILAPILYKEKTLDVLAAHMPASLQSFVQTFGITIVFMVVNSLVPVLVLFLPRFEHYSSRKTELYVTIGRVFVLRLTNIVVLLFSLYTETQTLSRNL
;
A
#
# COMPACT_ATOMS: atom_id res chain seq x y z
N MET A 1 7.55 40.68 1.27
CA MET A 1 8.59 41.14 0.33
C MET A 1 8.61 40.12 -0.80
N ALA A 2 8.04 40.47 -1.96
CA ALA A 2 7.91 39.54 -3.07
C ALA A 2 9.31 39.29 -3.67
N SER A 3 9.78 38.05 -3.64
CA SER A 3 10.99 37.65 -4.35
C SER A 3 10.71 37.72 -5.85
N VAL A 4 11.41 38.61 -6.53
CA VAL A 4 11.41 38.67 -8.00
C VAL A 4 12.10 37.42 -8.51
N PHE A 5 11.39 36.67 -9.35
CA PHE A 5 11.89 35.45 -9.97
C PHE A 5 12.79 35.83 -11.15
N ASP A 6 14.09 35.53 -11.06
CA ASP A 6 15.05 35.79 -12.13
C ASP A 6 15.10 34.61 -13.10
N SER A 7 14.37 34.72 -14.21
CA SER A 7 14.24 33.69 -15.25
C SER A 7 15.50 33.45 -16.08
N ALA A 8 16.58 34.22 -15.86
CA ALA A 8 17.80 34.11 -16.64
C ALA A 8 18.69 32.91 -16.25
N SER A 9 18.51 32.35 -15.05
CA SER A 9 19.31 31.21 -14.54
C SER A 9 18.89 29.84 -15.09
N ILE A 10 17.67 29.75 -15.66
CA ILE A 10 17.00 28.51 -16.11
C ILE A 10 17.79 27.73 -17.18
N THR A 11 18.71 28.38 -17.91
CA THR A 11 19.23 27.84 -19.18
C THR A 11 20.66 27.32 -19.17
N SER A 12 21.42 27.47 -18.09
CA SER A 12 22.88 27.23 -18.15
C SER A 12 23.35 25.78 -17.97
N ASP A 13 22.48 24.82 -17.58
CA ASP A 13 22.93 23.45 -17.32
C ASP A 13 21.89 22.34 -17.63
N PHE A 14 21.23 22.44 -18.79
CA PHE A 14 20.31 21.41 -19.25
C PHE A 14 21.05 20.22 -19.86
N THR A 15 21.22 19.15 -19.07
CA THR A 15 21.81 17.86 -19.52
C THR A 15 20.72 16.79 -19.62
N VAL A 16 20.83 15.80 -20.53
CA VAL A 16 19.80 14.75 -20.71
C VAL A 16 19.50 13.95 -19.43
N ASP A 17 20.49 13.77 -18.56
CA ASP A 17 20.33 13.14 -17.25
C ASP A 17 19.45 13.97 -16.31
N SER A 18 19.47 15.30 -16.44
CA SER A 18 18.62 16.22 -15.66
C SER A 18 17.14 16.16 -16.06
N LEU A 19 16.85 15.71 -17.30
CA LEU A 19 15.49 15.52 -17.80
C LEU A 19 14.84 14.26 -17.19
N PHE A 20 15.62 13.18 -17.04
CA PHE A 20 15.16 11.96 -16.35
C PHE A 20 15.17 12.10 -14.82
N THR A 21 16.06 12.92 -14.26
CA THR A 21 16.12 13.17 -12.82
C THR A 21 15.12 14.26 -12.38
N ALA A 22 14.58 15.04 -13.33
CA ALA A 22 13.67 16.19 -13.15
C ALA A 22 14.13 17.21 -12.08
N LYS A 23 15.40 17.14 -11.66
CA LYS A 23 15.91 17.74 -10.43
C LYS A 23 16.18 19.23 -10.59
N ALA A 24 16.70 19.63 -11.75
CA ALA A 24 17.08 21.01 -12.05
C ALA A 24 15.89 21.88 -12.49
N ALA A 25 15.00 21.33 -13.33
CA ALA A 25 13.82 22.08 -13.82
C ALA A 25 12.72 22.21 -12.77
N MET A 26 12.57 21.23 -11.86
CA MET A 26 11.57 21.33 -10.80
C MET A 26 12.05 22.11 -9.58
N SER A 27 13.36 22.15 -9.29
CA SER A 27 13.91 22.86 -8.12
C SER A 27 13.55 24.34 -8.05
N GLU A 28 13.28 24.96 -9.18
CA GLU A 28 12.99 26.39 -9.28
C GLU A 28 11.50 26.73 -9.23
N ILE A 29 10.59 25.74 -9.28
CA ILE A 29 9.15 26.00 -9.19
C ILE A 29 8.80 26.42 -7.76
N LEU A 30 8.03 27.50 -7.58
CA LEU A 30 7.68 28.05 -6.25
C LEU A 30 6.98 27.03 -5.34
N ILE A 31 6.26 26.06 -5.90
CA ILE A 31 5.54 25.00 -5.18
C ILE A 31 6.48 23.81 -4.87
N PHE A 32 7.67 23.78 -5.47
CA PHE A 32 8.61 22.70 -5.31
C PHE A 32 9.43 22.86 -4.02
N TYR A 33 9.53 21.73 -3.36
CA TYR A 33 10.09 21.46 -2.04
C TYR A 33 11.49 22.06 -1.77
N GLY A 34 12.33 22.25 -2.79
CA GLY A 34 13.75 22.59 -2.63
C GLY A 34 14.15 24.06 -2.48
N ASN A 35 13.24 25.03 -2.63
CA ASN A 35 13.61 26.46 -2.74
C ASN A 35 13.22 27.34 -1.52
N TYR A 36 12.74 26.75 -0.43
CA TYR A 36 12.39 27.52 0.77
C TYR A 36 13.61 27.67 1.69
N GLY A 37 14.25 28.84 1.61
CA GLY A 37 15.43 29.18 2.41
C GLY A 37 15.15 29.24 3.92
N THR A 38 16.05 28.67 4.71
CA THR A 38 16.03 28.67 6.18
C THR A 38 16.43 30.04 6.72
N SER A 39 15.45 30.91 6.94
CA SER A 39 15.66 32.11 7.75
C SER A 39 15.08 31.89 9.15
N THR A 40 15.99 31.77 10.11
CA THR A 40 15.84 31.92 11.57
C THR A 40 15.36 30.76 12.44
N ASP A 41 14.76 29.69 11.92
CA ASP A 41 14.62 28.41 12.67
C ASP A 41 14.57 27.23 11.68
N PRO A 42 15.35 26.14 11.87
CA PRO A 42 15.31 24.98 10.98
C PRO A 42 14.06 24.13 11.25
N TYR A 43 12.89 24.65 10.91
CA TYR A 43 11.69 23.84 10.82
C TYR A 43 11.79 22.95 9.57
N PRO A 44 11.66 21.61 9.69
CA PRO A 44 11.71 20.71 8.53
C PRO A 44 10.44 20.85 7.70
N LEU A 45 10.35 21.92 6.91
CA LEU A 45 9.23 22.30 6.04
C LEU A 45 8.86 21.14 5.11
N ASP A 46 9.90 20.55 4.56
CA ASP A 46 10.03 19.26 3.92
C ASP A 46 9.11 18.16 4.49
N LEU A 47 9.35 17.79 5.74
CA LEU A 47 8.60 16.74 6.44
C LEU A 47 7.16 17.21 6.72
N ALA A 48 6.98 18.48 7.06
CA ALA A 48 5.67 19.05 7.37
C ALA A 48 4.72 19.02 6.17
N TYR A 49 5.22 19.31 4.97
CA TYR A 49 4.42 19.27 3.74
C TYR A 49 3.98 17.83 3.40
N LEU A 50 4.90 16.87 3.50
CA LEU A 50 4.57 15.46 3.25
C LEU A 50 3.60 14.91 4.30
N LEU A 51 3.79 15.27 5.57
CA LEU A 51 2.89 14.92 6.66
C LEU A 51 1.50 15.55 6.47
N MET A 52 1.42 16.77 5.95
CA MET A 52 0.15 17.42 5.62
C MET A 52 -0.61 16.72 4.49
N ILE A 53 0.08 16.32 3.41
CA ILE A 53 -0.52 15.50 2.34
C ILE A 53 -1.00 14.16 2.90
N PHE A 54 -0.19 13.52 3.74
CA PHE A 54 -0.54 12.25 4.38
C PHE A 54 -1.79 12.40 5.28
N LEU A 55 -1.79 13.36 6.21
CA LEU A 55 -2.93 13.59 7.11
C LEU A 55 -4.21 13.96 6.37
N SER A 56 -4.12 14.79 5.34
CA SER A 56 -5.30 15.18 4.54
C SER A 56 -5.86 14.00 3.75
N TYR A 57 -5.01 13.19 3.13
CA TYR A 57 -5.42 11.99 2.42
C TYR A 57 -6.10 10.96 3.35
N PHE A 58 -5.42 10.56 4.43
CA PHE A 58 -5.97 9.58 5.37
C PHE A 58 -7.17 10.12 6.16
N GLY A 59 -7.18 11.42 6.47
CA GLY A 59 -8.31 12.09 7.10
C GLY A 59 -9.55 12.06 6.21
N SER A 60 -9.41 12.36 4.92
CA SER A 60 -10.52 12.28 3.95
C SER A 60 -11.07 10.86 3.84
N LEU A 61 -10.17 9.86 3.76
CA LEU A 61 -10.54 8.45 3.69
C LEU A 61 -11.26 7.99 4.97
N PHE A 62 -10.77 8.41 6.14
CA PHE A 62 -11.42 8.11 7.41
C PHE A 62 -12.82 8.71 7.51
N LEU A 63 -13.01 9.96 7.07
CA LEU A 63 -14.33 10.60 7.03
C LEU A 63 -15.29 9.85 6.10
N VAL A 64 -14.83 9.46 4.90
CA VAL A 64 -15.64 8.68 3.95
C VAL A 64 -16.00 7.32 4.54
N LEU A 65 -15.04 6.61 5.14
CA LEU A 65 -15.30 5.31 5.79
C LEU A 65 -16.28 5.44 6.94
N ARG A 66 -16.16 6.49 7.76
CA ARG A 66 -17.10 6.78 8.84
C ARG A 66 -18.50 7.06 8.30
N ALA A 67 -18.61 7.82 7.21
CA ALA A 67 -19.88 8.10 6.55
C ALA A 67 -20.52 6.80 6.05
N ILE A 68 -19.76 5.96 5.34
CA ILE A 68 -20.23 4.64 4.85
C ILE A 68 -20.66 3.77 6.03
N ALA A 69 -19.90 3.72 7.12
CA ALA A 69 -20.23 2.94 8.31
C ALA A 69 -21.51 3.45 9.00
N ALA A 70 -21.70 4.76 9.11
CA ALA A 70 -22.90 5.36 9.68
C ALA A 70 -24.15 5.08 8.83
N THR A 71 -24.02 5.11 7.51
CA THR A 71 -25.08 4.72 6.56
C THR A 71 -25.36 3.21 6.62
N SER A 72 -24.30 2.40 6.75
CA SER A 72 -24.42 0.93 6.81
C SER A 72 -25.05 0.44 8.12
N GLY A 73 -24.85 1.17 9.24
CA GLY A 73 -25.41 0.84 10.55
C GLY A 73 -26.95 0.90 10.61
N HIS A 74 -27.58 1.57 9.65
CA HIS A 74 -29.05 1.61 9.50
C HIS A 74 -29.57 0.58 8.47
N GLY A 75 -28.68 -0.23 7.88
CA GLY A 75 -29.03 -1.25 6.92
C GLY A 75 -29.56 -2.50 7.60
N LEU A 76 -30.89 -2.66 7.63
CA LEU A 76 -31.68 -3.84 7.21
C LEU A 76 -31.09 -5.28 7.39
N LEU A 77 -30.16 -5.53 8.31
CA LEU A 77 -29.40 -6.79 8.44
C LEU A 77 -29.21 -7.24 9.91
N HIS A 78 -29.88 -6.57 10.85
CA HIS A 78 -29.78 -6.95 12.26
C HIS A 78 -30.55 -8.24 12.58
N ASP A 79 -31.56 -8.56 11.78
CA ASP A 79 -32.36 -9.77 11.98
C ASP A 79 -31.89 -10.89 11.04
N SER A 80 -31.21 -11.88 11.64
CA SER A 80 -30.56 -13.00 10.95
C SER A 80 -31.53 -14.15 10.63
N HIS A 81 -32.73 -14.14 11.20
CA HIS A 81 -33.73 -15.18 10.99
C HIS A 81 -34.41 -15.12 9.61
N CYS A 82 -34.48 -13.93 9.00
CA CYS A 82 -35.23 -13.70 7.75
C CYS A 82 -34.34 -13.27 6.56
N ALA A 83 -33.05 -13.57 6.58
CA ALA A 83 -32.11 -13.10 5.54
C ALA A 83 -32.47 -13.57 4.11
N PHE A 84 -32.90 -14.84 3.96
CA PHE A 84 -33.35 -15.37 2.66
C PHE A 84 -34.64 -14.72 2.16
N SER A 85 -35.63 -14.57 3.04
CA SER A 85 -36.91 -13.92 2.71
C SER A 85 -36.71 -12.46 2.32
N ARG A 86 -35.86 -11.74 3.07
CA ARG A 86 -35.50 -10.36 2.76
C ARG A 86 -34.84 -10.24 1.40
N LEU A 87 -33.86 -11.09 1.10
CA LEU A 87 -33.22 -11.09 -0.22
C LEU A 87 -34.24 -11.36 -1.32
N LEU A 88 -35.12 -12.35 -1.17
CA LEU A 88 -36.18 -12.63 -2.15
C LEU A 88 -37.08 -11.40 -2.39
N MET A 89 -37.50 -10.73 -1.31
CA MET A 89 -38.43 -9.61 -1.40
C MET A 89 -37.81 -8.31 -1.90
N THR A 90 -36.51 -8.07 -1.65
CA THR A 90 -35.84 -6.82 -2.07
C THR A 90 -35.14 -6.92 -3.41
N SER A 91 -34.93 -8.13 -3.94
CA SER A 91 -34.15 -8.34 -5.16
C SER A 91 -34.93 -8.17 -6.46
N TRP A 92 -36.27 -8.08 -6.39
CA TRP A 92 -37.09 -7.96 -7.58
C TRP A 92 -37.15 -6.50 -8.05
N GLU A 93 -36.49 -6.19 -9.17
CA GLU A 93 -36.56 -4.87 -9.80
C GLU A 93 -37.28 -4.97 -11.15
N TYR A 94 -38.48 -4.39 -11.23
CA TYR A 94 -39.33 -4.45 -12.43
C TYR A 94 -39.03 -3.33 -13.45
N SER A 95 -38.23 -2.33 -13.07
CA SER A 95 -37.97 -1.15 -13.90
C SER A 95 -36.89 -1.33 -14.96
N LEU A 96 -36.28 -2.51 -15.08
CA LEU A 96 -35.21 -2.75 -16.04
C LEU A 96 -35.75 -3.16 -17.41
N THR A 97 -35.47 -2.33 -18.41
CA THR A 97 -35.85 -2.58 -19.82
C THR A 97 -34.70 -3.12 -20.66
N SER A 98 -33.45 -3.02 -20.19
CA SER A 98 -32.27 -3.50 -20.92
C SER A 98 -32.04 -4.99 -20.67
N PRO A 99 -31.89 -5.82 -21.73
CA PRO A 99 -31.67 -7.26 -21.57
C PRO A 99 -30.37 -7.59 -20.84
N GLU A 100 -29.30 -6.82 -21.08
CA GLU A 100 -28.02 -7.00 -20.38
C GLU A 100 -28.14 -6.69 -18.88
N ALA A 101 -28.94 -5.68 -18.53
CA ALA A 101 -29.15 -5.30 -17.14
C ALA A 101 -30.01 -6.33 -16.39
N VAL A 102 -30.97 -6.95 -17.08
CA VAL A 102 -31.76 -8.08 -16.54
C VAL A 102 -30.88 -9.31 -16.30
N ASP A 103 -29.97 -9.64 -17.22
CA ASP A 103 -29.05 -10.77 -17.02
C ASP A 103 -28.08 -10.50 -15.85
N ASN A 104 -27.52 -9.29 -15.77
CA ASN A 104 -26.68 -8.88 -14.64
C ASN A 104 -27.41 -8.93 -13.30
N LEU A 105 -28.68 -8.49 -13.26
CA LEU A 105 -29.52 -8.61 -12.06
C LEU A 105 -29.72 -10.08 -11.71
N HIS A 106 -30.08 -10.94 -12.68
CA HIS A 106 -30.27 -12.36 -12.45
C HIS A 106 -29.02 -13.03 -11.86
N GLN A 107 -27.85 -12.74 -12.44
CA GLN A 107 -26.56 -13.23 -11.93
C GLN A 107 -26.26 -12.71 -10.52
N THR A 108 -26.57 -11.44 -10.23
CA THR A 108 -26.39 -10.83 -8.91
C THR A 108 -27.28 -11.47 -7.85
N ILE A 109 -28.55 -11.74 -8.19
CA ILE A 109 -29.50 -12.41 -7.30
C ILE A 109 -29.05 -13.85 -7.05
N ALA A 110 -28.76 -14.60 -8.10
CA ALA A 110 -28.28 -15.98 -8.00
C ALA A 110 -26.98 -16.08 -7.17
N GLY A 111 -26.04 -15.16 -7.38
CA GLY A 111 -24.83 -15.03 -6.60
C GLY A 111 -25.11 -14.75 -5.12
N SER A 112 -26.04 -13.85 -4.84
CA SER A 112 -26.44 -13.50 -3.46
C SER A 112 -27.07 -14.68 -2.72
N PHE A 113 -27.91 -15.48 -3.37
CA PHE A 113 -28.45 -16.73 -2.79
C PHE A 113 -27.36 -17.75 -2.52
N ARG A 114 -26.44 -17.95 -3.48
CA ARG A 114 -25.31 -18.87 -3.33
C ARG A 114 -24.42 -18.46 -2.15
N ASP A 115 -24.16 -17.17 -1.99
CA ASP A 115 -23.38 -16.64 -0.88
C ASP A 115 -24.07 -16.87 0.47
N LEU A 116 -25.38 -16.62 0.56
CA LEU A 116 -26.16 -16.88 1.79
C LEU A 116 -26.16 -18.37 2.16
N LEU A 117 -26.40 -19.27 1.20
CA LEU A 117 -26.35 -20.73 1.42
C LEU A 117 -24.96 -21.21 1.84
N THR A 118 -23.91 -20.64 1.26
CA THR A 118 -22.53 -20.97 1.62
C THR A 118 -22.21 -20.49 3.03
N ASP A 119 -22.69 -19.30 3.42
CA ASP A 119 -22.47 -18.74 4.76
C ASP A 119 -23.20 -19.53 5.85
N THR A 120 -24.45 -19.97 5.62
CA THR A 120 -25.17 -20.83 6.57
C THR A 120 -24.49 -22.18 6.75
N LYS A 121 -24.10 -22.84 5.64
CA LYS A 121 -23.35 -24.10 5.68
C LYS A 121 -22.02 -23.96 6.42
N ASN A 122 -21.30 -22.86 6.21
CA ASN A 122 -20.04 -22.59 6.90
C ASN A 122 -20.25 -22.36 8.40
N LYS A 123 -21.32 -21.65 8.79
CA LYS A 123 -21.68 -21.45 10.20
C LYS A 123 -21.93 -22.78 10.92
N GLU A 124 -22.72 -23.67 10.32
CA GLU A 124 -22.97 -25.02 10.87
C GLU A 124 -21.67 -25.83 11.01
N GLN A 125 -20.79 -25.78 10.00
CA GLN A 125 -19.50 -26.47 10.07
C GLN A 125 -18.57 -25.87 11.14
N THR A 126 -18.60 -24.55 11.37
CA THR A 126 -17.77 -23.91 12.40
C THR A 126 -18.20 -24.26 13.82
N VAL A 127 -19.49 -24.47 14.06
CA VAL A 127 -20.02 -24.92 15.35
C VAL A 127 -19.54 -26.34 15.67
N ASN A 128 -19.45 -27.21 14.65
CA ASN A 128 -19.01 -28.60 14.80
C ASN A 128 -17.49 -28.81 14.79
N ARG A 129 -16.66 -27.74 14.83
CA ARG A 129 -15.19 -27.87 14.77
C ARG A 129 -14.56 -28.25 16.10
N THR A 130 -13.77 -29.32 16.06
CA THR A 130 -12.95 -29.81 17.19
C THR A 130 -11.80 -28.85 17.52
N ARG A 131 -11.38 -28.77 18.80
CA ARG A 131 -10.29 -27.89 19.27
C ARG A 131 -8.96 -28.06 18.48
N LYS A 132 -8.68 -29.27 17.98
CA LYS A 132 -7.48 -29.57 17.18
C LYS A 132 -7.45 -28.83 15.84
N ASP A 133 -8.60 -28.63 15.20
CA ASP A 133 -8.69 -27.88 13.94
C ASP A 133 -8.51 -26.38 14.17
N LYS A 134 -9.05 -25.86 15.29
CA LYS A 134 -8.84 -24.46 15.70
C LYS A 134 -7.35 -24.16 15.94
N LEU A 135 -6.63 -25.09 16.55
CA LEU A 135 -5.18 -24.95 16.80
C LEU A 135 -4.37 -24.96 15.48
N LYS A 136 -4.67 -25.87 14.54
CA LYS A 136 -4.01 -25.89 13.22
C LYS A 136 -4.21 -24.58 12.46
N ILE A 137 -5.42 -24.02 12.51
CA ILE A 137 -5.73 -22.72 11.89
C ILE A 137 -4.94 -21.60 12.58
N CYS A 138 -4.86 -21.61 13.92
CA CYS A 138 -4.10 -20.61 14.68
C CYS A 138 -2.62 -20.62 14.32
N ILE A 139 -2.00 -21.80 14.24
CA ILE A 139 -0.59 -21.95 13.86
C ILE A 139 -0.35 -21.43 12.44
N ARG A 140 -1.19 -21.80 11.47
CA ARG A 140 -1.07 -21.30 10.09
C ARG A 140 -1.18 -19.79 10.02
N ARG A 141 -2.10 -19.20 10.80
CA ARG A 141 -2.24 -17.75 10.91
C ARG A 141 -1.02 -17.07 11.50
N PHE A 142 -0.43 -17.67 12.53
CA PHE A 142 0.81 -17.17 13.11
C PHE A 142 1.95 -17.18 12.10
N PHE A 143 2.14 -18.27 11.35
CA PHE A 143 3.16 -18.35 10.30
C PHE A 143 2.93 -17.33 9.16
N ALA A 144 1.68 -17.12 8.74
CA ALA A 144 1.36 -16.14 7.71
C ALA A 144 1.63 -14.70 8.18
N TRP A 145 1.32 -14.38 9.43
CA TRP A 145 1.68 -13.09 10.04
C TRP A 145 3.20 -12.93 10.18
N LEU A 146 3.90 -13.96 10.64
CA LEU A 146 5.37 -13.98 10.70
C LEU A 146 5.99 -13.71 9.33
N LEU A 147 5.52 -14.40 8.29
CA LEU A 147 6.00 -14.21 6.92
C LEU A 147 5.70 -12.81 6.40
N THR A 148 4.54 -12.26 6.74
CA THR A 148 4.19 -10.87 6.41
C THR A 148 5.14 -9.88 7.11
N LEU A 149 5.46 -10.11 8.38
CA LEU A 149 6.44 -9.31 9.12
C LEU A 149 7.85 -9.42 8.54
N VAL A 150 8.26 -10.60 8.08
CA VAL A 150 9.56 -10.79 7.39
C VAL A 150 9.58 -10.04 6.06
N LEU A 151 8.49 -10.05 5.29
CA LEU A 151 8.40 -9.30 4.03
C LEU A 151 8.45 -7.79 4.26
N ILE A 152 7.73 -7.31 5.28
CA ILE A 152 7.74 -5.90 5.68
C ILE A 152 9.12 -5.49 6.18
N GLY A 153 9.70 -6.26 7.11
CA GLY A 153 11.02 -6.03 7.69
C GLY A 153 12.11 -6.07 6.63
N GLY A 154 12.14 -7.11 5.79
CA GLY A 154 13.07 -7.26 4.69
C GLY A 154 12.94 -6.16 3.65
N GLY A 155 11.71 -5.78 3.27
CA GLY A 155 11.46 -4.65 2.37
C GLY A 155 11.96 -3.33 2.96
N SER A 156 11.68 -3.08 4.23
CA SER A 156 12.15 -1.86 4.92
C SER A 156 13.67 -1.80 5.06
N ALA A 157 14.31 -2.92 5.41
CA ALA A 157 15.76 -3.02 5.50
C ALA A 157 16.43 -2.81 4.14
N MET A 158 15.83 -3.31 3.05
CA MET A 158 16.33 -3.08 1.69
C MET A 158 16.24 -1.62 1.24
N ILE A 159 15.27 -0.85 1.75
CA ILE A 159 15.17 0.59 1.49
C ILE A 159 16.21 1.35 2.30
N LEU A 160 16.39 0.99 3.58
CA LEU A 160 17.28 1.70 4.51
C LEU A 160 18.76 1.35 4.32
N ALA A 161 19.09 0.12 3.92
CA ALA A 161 20.47 -0.34 3.82
C ALA A 161 21.31 0.45 2.80
N PRO A 162 20.82 0.77 1.59
CA PRO A 162 21.57 1.61 0.66
C PRO A 162 21.79 3.03 1.18
N ILE A 163 20.84 3.58 1.93
CA ILE A 163 20.93 4.94 2.49
C ILE A 163 21.99 5.00 3.59
N LEU A 164 22.02 3.98 4.46
CA LEU A 164 22.93 3.92 5.60
C LEU A 164 24.32 3.38 5.25
N TYR A 165 24.44 2.50 4.25
CA TYR A 165 25.67 1.79 3.90
C TYR A 165 26.14 2.06 2.47
N LYS A 166 25.84 3.26 1.95
CA LYS A 166 26.04 3.76 0.57
C LYS A 166 27.34 3.30 -0.12
N GLU A 167 28.41 3.03 0.63
CA GLU A 167 29.73 2.64 0.10
C GLU A 167 30.12 1.16 0.27
N LYS A 168 29.54 0.38 1.20
CA LYS A 168 30.14 -0.94 1.56
C LYS A 168 29.49 -2.16 0.93
N THR A 169 28.21 -2.11 0.59
CA THR A 169 27.47 -3.32 0.16
C THR A 169 27.54 -3.55 -1.34
N LEU A 170 27.53 -2.49 -2.15
CA LEU A 170 27.66 -2.62 -3.60
C LEU A 170 29.10 -2.94 -4.04
N ASP A 171 30.11 -2.39 -3.38
CA ASP A 171 31.52 -2.63 -3.74
C ASP A 171 31.94 -4.09 -3.56
N VAL A 172 31.45 -4.78 -2.53
CA VAL A 172 31.74 -6.20 -2.29
C VAL A 172 31.10 -7.09 -3.36
N LEU A 173 29.89 -6.75 -3.81
CA LEU A 173 29.17 -7.50 -4.86
C LEU A 173 29.76 -7.21 -6.24
N ALA A 174 30.15 -5.96 -6.48
CA ALA A 174 30.74 -5.49 -7.73
C ALA A 174 32.16 -6.03 -7.93
N ALA A 175 32.93 -6.26 -6.85
CA ALA A 175 34.26 -6.87 -6.89
C ALA A 175 34.31 -8.32 -7.42
N HIS A 176 33.18 -9.03 -7.43
CA HIS A 176 33.06 -10.39 -7.95
C HIS A 176 32.57 -10.46 -9.41
N MET A 177 32.32 -9.30 -10.05
CA MET A 177 31.74 -9.21 -11.40
C MET A 177 32.76 -8.66 -12.40
N PRO A 178 32.65 -9.02 -13.70
CA PRO A 178 33.51 -8.48 -14.74
C PRO A 178 33.34 -6.94 -14.87
N ALA A 179 34.42 -6.24 -15.20
CA ALA A 179 34.50 -4.76 -15.18
C ALA A 179 33.40 -4.04 -15.97
N SER A 180 32.84 -4.66 -17.02
CA SER A 180 31.73 -4.11 -17.81
C SER A 180 30.37 -4.14 -17.08
N LEU A 181 30.17 -5.08 -16.15
CA LEU A 181 28.97 -5.20 -15.32
C LEU A 181 29.10 -4.45 -13.99
N GLN A 182 30.33 -4.13 -13.57
CA GLN A 182 30.61 -3.47 -12.31
C GLN A 182 29.96 -2.08 -12.22
N SER A 183 30.15 -1.25 -13.26
CA SER A 183 29.55 0.09 -13.33
C SER A 183 28.03 0.03 -13.40
N PHE A 184 27.47 -0.90 -14.19
CA PHE A 184 26.03 -1.10 -14.30
C PHE A 184 25.39 -1.53 -12.97
N VAL A 185 26.02 -2.46 -12.24
CA VAL A 185 25.53 -2.95 -10.95
C VAL A 185 25.65 -1.88 -9.86
N GLN A 186 26.71 -1.07 -9.85
CA GLN A 186 26.84 0.05 -8.92
C GLN A 186 25.77 1.12 -9.16
N THR A 187 25.46 1.43 -10.42
CA THR A 187 24.47 2.47 -10.75
C THR A 187 23.02 2.00 -10.58
N PHE A 188 22.68 0.79 -11.04
CA PHE A 188 21.28 0.32 -11.11
C PHE A 188 20.94 -0.83 -10.17
N GLY A 189 21.92 -1.43 -9.50
CA GLY A 189 21.73 -2.63 -8.68
C GLY A 189 20.70 -2.45 -7.57
N ILE A 190 20.78 -1.34 -6.82
CA ILE A 190 19.83 -1.01 -5.75
C ILE A 190 18.41 -0.87 -6.31
N THR A 191 18.26 -0.15 -7.43
CA THR A 191 16.95 0.10 -8.07
C THR A 191 16.32 -1.19 -8.59
N ILE A 192 17.11 -2.08 -9.20
CA ILE A 192 16.64 -3.39 -9.69
C ILE A 192 16.21 -4.27 -8.50
N VAL A 193 17.02 -4.36 -7.45
CA VAL A 193 16.68 -5.12 -6.25
C VAL A 193 15.40 -4.58 -5.61
N PHE A 194 15.28 -3.26 -5.49
CA PHE A 194 14.08 -2.60 -4.97
C PHE A 194 12.84 -2.92 -5.82
N MET A 195 12.95 -2.89 -7.15
CA MET A 195 11.85 -3.21 -8.06
C MET A 195 11.41 -4.67 -7.92
N VAL A 196 12.36 -5.61 -7.88
CA VAL A 196 12.09 -7.05 -7.74
C VAL A 196 11.39 -7.35 -6.42
N VAL A 197 11.88 -6.80 -5.31
CA VAL A 197 11.25 -6.99 -3.99
C VAL A 197 9.83 -6.41 -3.98
N ASN A 198 9.64 -5.18 -4.47
CA ASN A 198 8.32 -4.55 -4.51
C ASN A 198 7.32 -5.26 -5.44
N SER A 199 7.79 -6.01 -6.44
CA SER A 199 6.96 -6.83 -7.31
C SER A 199 6.61 -8.19 -6.67
N LEU A 200 7.58 -8.84 -6.01
CA LEU A 200 7.39 -10.15 -5.38
C LEU A 200 6.52 -10.08 -4.13
N VAL A 201 6.65 -9.03 -3.33
CA VAL A 201 5.94 -8.89 -2.06
C VAL A 201 4.40 -8.96 -2.22
N PRO A 202 3.75 -8.22 -3.15
CA PRO A 202 2.32 -8.36 -3.43
C PRO A 202 1.92 -9.77 -3.88
N VAL A 203 2.73 -10.41 -4.73
CA VAL A 203 2.46 -11.77 -5.24
C VAL A 203 2.48 -12.79 -4.11
N LEU A 204 3.45 -12.68 -3.20
CA LEU A 204 3.55 -13.55 -2.04
C LEU A 204 2.36 -13.35 -1.10
N VAL A 205 1.99 -12.11 -0.78
CA VAL A 205 0.85 -11.81 0.10
C VAL A 205 -0.48 -12.31 -0.47
N LEU A 206 -0.64 -12.35 -1.80
CA LEU A 206 -1.81 -12.94 -2.45
C LEU A 206 -1.81 -14.47 -2.42
N PHE A 207 -0.64 -15.10 -2.24
CA PHE A 207 -0.51 -16.55 -2.18
C PHE A 207 -0.71 -17.12 -0.76
N LEU A 208 -0.38 -16.33 0.28
CA LEU A 208 -0.56 -16.69 1.70
C LEU A 208 -1.97 -17.22 2.07
N PRO A 209 -3.08 -16.57 1.63
CA PRO A 209 -4.43 -16.97 2.00
C PRO A 209 -4.80 -18.39 1.54
N ARG A 210 -4.19 -18.84 0.43
CA ARG A 210 -4.38 -20.19 -0.13
C ARG A 210 -3.88 -21.28 0.83
N PHE A 211 -2.89 -20.97 1.67
CA PHE A 211 -2.39 -21.88 2.71
C PHE A 211 -3.23 -21.87 3.99
N GLU A 212 -3.89 -20.75 4.29
CA GLU A 212 -4.62 -20.55 5.55
C GLU A 212 -6.02 -21.16 5.59
N HIS A 213 -6.56 -21.63 4.45
CA HIS A 213 -7.86 -22.31 4.35
C HIS A 213 -8.94 -21.59 5.18
N TYR A 214 -9.26 -20.37 4.78
CA TYR A 214 -10.30 -19.60 5.44
C TYR A 214 -11.67 -20.26 5.30
N SER A 215 -12.45 -20.23 6.38
CA SER A 215 -13.79 -20.83 6.40
C SER A 215 -14.83 -20.02 5.62
N SER A 216 -14.55 -18.76 5.30
CA SER A 216 -15.42 -17.88 4.52
C SER A 216 -14.56 -17.04 3.57
N ARG A 217 -14.96 -17.01 2.30
CA ARG A 217 -14.29 -16.26 1.23
C ARG A 217 -14.24 -14.76 1.53
N LYS A 218 -15.24 -14.24 2.24
CA LYS A 218 -15.28 -12.82 2.65
C LYS A 218 -14.17 -12.50 3.66
N THR A 219 -13.97 -13.36 4.66
CA THR A 219 -12.91 -13.18 5.66
C THR A 219 -11.52 -13.29 5.03
N GLU A 220 -11.33 -14.21 4.09
CA GLU A 220 -10.09 -14.32 3.31
C GLU A 220 -9.76 -13.00 2.61
N LEU A 221 -10.74 -12.45 1.91
CA LEU A 221 -10.59 -11.18 1.18
C LEU A 221 -10.24 -10.03 2.12
N TYR A 222 -10.99 -9.83 3.21
CA TYR A 222 -10.73 -8.72 4.14
C TYR A 222 -9.36 -8.81 4.81
N VAL A 223 -8.92 -10.02 5.21
CA VAL A 223 -7.60 -10.20 5.82
C VAL A 223 -6.48 -9.95 4.81
N THR A 224 -6.66 -10.42 3.57
CA THR A 224 -5.68 -10.19 2.50
C THR A 224 -5.54 -8.70 2.18
N ILE A 225 -6.66 -8.00 2.01
CA ILE A 225 -6.69 -6.55 1.79
C ILE A 225 -6.01 -5.83 2.97
N GLY A 226 -6.34 -6.21 4.20
CA GLY A 226 -5.73 -5.63 5.40
C GLY A 226 -4.20 -5.80 5.44
N ARG A 227 -3.69 -7.00 5.10
CA ARG A 227 -2.24 -7.26 5.04
C ARG A 227 -1.54 -6.42 3.98
N VAL A 228 -2.11 -6.36 2.77
CA VAL A 228 -1.59 -5.51 1.69
C VAL A 228 -1.60 -4.04 2.10
N PHE A 229 -2.67 -3.58 2.74
CA PHE A 229 -2.80 -2.21 3.22
C PHE A 229 -1.71 -1.87 4.25
N VAL A 230 -1.52 -2.70 5.28
CA VAL A 230 -0.47 -2.50 6.30
C VAL A 230 0.90 -2.47 5.64
N LEU A 231 1.17 -3.37 4.70
CA LEU A 231 2.45 -3.41 4.00
C LEU A 231 2.72 -2.13 3.21
N ARG A 232 1.71 -1.63 2.48
CA ARG A 232 1.81 -0.37 1.74
C ARG A 232 2.01 0.82 2.69
N LEU A 233 1.32 0.83 3.81
CA LEU A 233 1.47 1.85 4.84
C LEU A 233 2.89 1.85 5.43
N THR A 234 3.46 0.68 5.73
CA THR A 234 4.84 0.60 6.23
C THR A 234 5.85 1.12 5.22
N ASN A 235 5.67 0.85 3.92
CA ASN A 235 6.55 1.40 2.89
C ASN A 235 6.55 2.95 2.93
N ILE A 236 5.37 3.56 3.04
CA ILE A 236 5.25 5.03 3.18
C ILE A 236 5.98 5.53 4.43
N VAL A 237 5.84 4.85 5.57
CA VAL A 237 6.54 5.24 6.81
C VAL A 237 8.06 5.14 6.67
N VAL A 238 8.56 4.10 6.00
CA VAL A 238 9.99 3.94 5.74
C VAL A 238 10.51 5.02 4.79
N LEU A 239 9.74 5.38 3.77
CA LEU A 239 10.07 6.49 2.86
C LEU A 239 10.17 7.82 3.62
N LEU A 240 9.22 8.08 4.53
CA LEU A 240 9.25 9.27 5.38
C LEU A 240 10.49 9.31 6.28
N PHE A 241 10.83 8.18 6.88
CA PHE A 241 12.02 8.06 7.72
C PHE A 241 13.31 8.25 6.91
N SER A 242 13.38 7.66 5.72
CA SER A 242 14.49 7.86 4.77
C SER A 242 14.71 9.34 4.47
N LEU A 243 13.66 10.05 4.08
CA LEU A 243 13.73 11.48 3.76
C LEU A 243 14.15 12.32 4.98
N TYR A 244 13.65 11.98 6.18
CA TYR A 244 14.09 12.61 7.42
C TYR A 244 15.59 12.39 7.70
N THR A 245 16.10 11.18 7.47
CA THR A 245 17.53 10.91 7.64
C THR A 245 18.39 11.65 6.61
N GLU A 246 17.92 11.76 5.37
CA GLU A 246 18.65 12.45 4.30
C GLU A 246 18.75 13.96 4.56
N THR A 247 17.64 14.59 4.95
CA THR A 247 17.61 16.01 5.35
C THR A 247 18.52 16.31 6.55
N GLN A 248 18.55 15.43 7.55
CA GLN A 248 19.47 15.55 8.70
C GLN A 248 20.94 15.45 8.27
N THR A 249 21.29 14.52 7.38
CA THR A 249 22.67 14.44 6.85
C THR A 249 23.06 15.66 6.04
N LEU A 250 22.15 16.22 5.24
CA LEU A 250 22.42 17.44 4.46
C LEU A 250 22.62 18.65 5.38
N SER A 251 21.81 18.79 6.43
CA SER A 251 21.97 19.85 7.44
C SER A 251 23.26 19.72 8.25
N ARG A 252 23.88 18.54 8.32
CA ARG A 252 25.12 18.29 9.08
C ARG A 252 26.39 18.50 8.26
N ASN A 253 26.28 18.55 6.93
CA ASN A 253 27.37 18.75 5.99
C ASN A 253 27.47 20.19 5.46
N LEU A 254 26.57 21.08 5.93
CA LEU A 254 26.60 22.54 5.76
C LEU A 254 27.10 23.18 7.06
#